data_AF-A0AAD9Q566-F1
#
_entry.id   AF-A0AAD9Q566-F1
#
_cell.length_a   1.000
_cell.length_b   1.000
_cell.length_c   1.000
_cell.angle_alpha   90.00
_cell.angle_beta   90.00
_cell.angle_gamma   90.00
#
_symmetry.space_group_name_H-M   'P 1'
#
loop_
_entity.id
_entity.type
_entity.pdbx_description
1 polymer ?
#
loop_
_entity_poly.entity_id
_entity_poly.type
_entity_poly.pdbx_seq_one_letter_code
_entity_poly.pdbx_strand_id
1 'polypeptide(L)'
;MDALYGHATEPIPHRVSRVRRPNVARELAGARLERLRSKKKARAGFASNVTVKIREITELLTDGRNLSTVKEKLVHAVIAFDRLKEAHFDYWSEVKDASGIAECRDYWVKQNENFGAFRQQVDDWMALAELRSSYKS
;
A
#
# COMPACT_ATOMS: atom_id res chain seq x y z
N MET A 1 -4.02 58.53 -68.15
CA MET A 1 -5.04 58.03 -67.21
C MET A 1 -5.17 56.55 -67.45
N ASP A 2 -5.26 55.80 -66.36
CA ASP A 2 -5.52 54.36 -66.24
C ASP A 2 -4.33 53.41 -66.13
N ALA A 3 -4.47 52.55 -65.13
CA ALA A 3 -3.44 52.10 -64.21
C ALA A 3 -3.02 50.65 -64.43
N LEU A 4 -1.79 50.36 -63.98
CA LEU A 4 -1.17 49.04 -63.87
C LEU A 4 -1.65 48.28 -62.61
N TYR A 5 -1.45 46.95 -62.66
CA TYR A 5 -1.49 45.97 -61.56
C TYR A 5 -2.87 45.66 -60.96
N GLY A 6 -3.25 44.42 -60.65
CA GLY A 6 -2.58 43.13 -60.64
C GLY A 6 -3.58 42.15 -60.00
N HIS A 7 -3.69 40.92 -60.52
CA HIS A 7 -4.52 39.89 -59.90
C HIS A 7 -3.89 39.49 -58.56
N ALA A 8 -4.37 40.08 -57.47
CA ALA A 8 -4.10 39.60 -56.13
C ALA A 8 -4.97 38.36 -55.87
N THR A 9 -4.43 37.18 -56.16
CA THR A 9 -4.93 35.95 -55.54
C THR A 9 -4.50 35.99 -54.08
N GLU A 10 -5.42 36.30 -53.18
CA GLU A 10 -5.15 36.25 -51.74
C GLU A 10 -4.66 34.85 -51.37
N PRO A 11 -3.50 34.70 -50.71
CA PRO A 11 -3.12 33.42 -50.14
C PRO A 11 -4.05 33.13 -48.96
N ILE A 12 -4.85 32.07 -49.08
CA ILE A 12 -5.63 31.51 -47.98
C ILE A 12 -4.69 31.34 -46.79
N PRO A 13 -4.95 31.97 -45.62
CA PRO A 13 -4.14 31.74 -44.45
C PRO A 13 -4.40 30.30 -44.01
N HIS A 14 -3.51 29.39 -44.38
CA HIS A 14 -3.37 28.11 -43.70
C HIS A 14 -2.90 28.44 -42.29
N ARG A 15 -3.83 28.78 -41.40
CA ARG A 15 -3.54 28.84 -39.98
C ARG A 15 -3.30 27.40 -39.58
N VAL A 16 -2.03 27.03 -39.63
CA VAL A 16 -1.50 25.75 -39.17
C VAL A 16 -2.13 25.54 -37.80
N SER A 17 -3.13 24.65 -37.72
CA SER A 17 -3.63 24.16 -36.46
C SER A 17 -2.40 23.67 -35.74
N ARG A 18 -1.94 24.43 -34.74
CA ARG A 18 -0.81 24.05 -33.91
C ARG A 18 -1.27 22.75 -33.28
N VAL A 19 -0.87 21.62 -33.86
CA VAL A 19 -1.19 20.29 -33.38
C VAL A 19 -0.65 20.29 -31.98
N ARG A 20 -1.55 20.45 -31.01
CA ARG A 20 -1.26 20.42 -29.60
C ARG A 20 -0.87 18.97 -29.36
N ARG A 21 0.40 18.63 -29.60
CA ARG A 21 0.97 17.37 -29.16
C ARG A 21 0.66 17.34 -27.66
N PRO A 22 -0.24 16.48 -27.17
CA PRO A 22 -0.48 16.40 -25.75
C PRO A 22 0.88 16.04 -25.14
N ASN A 23 1.20 16.62 -23.98
CA ASN A 23 2.40 16.26 -23.25
C ASN A 23 2.22 14.84 -22.69
N VAL A 24 2.23 13.82 -23.55
CA VAL A 24 2.02 12.40 -23.23
C VAL A 24 2.97 11.98 -22.10
N ALA A 25 4.23 12.44 -22.13
CA ALA A 25 5.19 12.19 -21.05
C ALA A 25 4.75 12.77 -19.69
N ARG A 26 4.13 13.97 -19.68
CA ARG A 26 3.63 14.61 -18.44
C ARG A 26 2.38 13.89 -17.92
N GLU A 27 1.50 13.45 -18.81
CA GLU A 27 0.31 12.68 -18.46
C GLU A 27 0.69 11.29 -17.91
N LEU A 28 1.64 10.60 -18.54
CA LEU A 28 2.18 9.33 -18.07
C LEU A 28 2.89 9.47 -16.71
N ALA A 29 3.65 10.54 -16.50
CA ALA A 29 4.27 10.84 -15.20
C ALA A 29 3.21 11.10 -14.12
N GLY A 30 2.16 11.84 -14.44
CA GLY A 30 1.02 12.07 -13.56
C GLY A 30 0.31 10.78 -13.16
N ALA A 31 -0.05 9.95 -14.14
CA ALA A 31 -0.69 8.66 -13.91
C ALA A 31 0.17 7.72 -13.05
N ARG A 32 1.49 7.72 -13.25
CA ARG A 32 2.43 6.96 -12.41
C ARG A 32 2.45 7.46 -10.96
N LEU A 33 2.50 8.77 -10.75
CA LEU A 33 2.51 9.35 -9.40
C LEU A 33 1.20 9.06 -8.65
N GLU A 34 0.07 9.12 -9.36
CA GLU A 34 -1.22 8.76 -8.81
C GLU A 34 -1.29 7.27 -8.42
N ARG A 35 -0.85 6.38 -9.31
CA ARG A 35 -0.73 4.93 -9.02
C ARG A 35 0.12 4.68 -7.78
N LEU A 36 1.28 5.33 -7.68
CA LEU A 36 2.18 5.20 -6.54
C LEU A 36 1.53 5.66 -5.23
N ARG A 37 0.81 6.79 -5.25
CA ARG A 37 0.05 7.28 -4.08
C ARG A 37 -1.05 6.31 -3.67
N SER A 38 -1.80 5.78 -4.63
CA SER A 38 -2.87 4.80 -4.37
C SER A 38 -2.32 3.53 -3.73
N LYS A 39 -1.18 3.01 -4.21
CA LYS A 39 -0.48 1.87 -3.61
C LYS A 39 0.01 2.18 -2.18
N LYS A 40 0.60 3.36 -1.95
CA LYS A 40 1.02 3.79 -0.59
C LYS A 40 -0.18 3.85 0.37
N LYS A 41 -1.32 4.36 -0.10
CA LYS A 41 -2.57 4.42 0.67
C LYS A 41 -3.12 3.02 0.97
N ALA A 42 -3.12 2.12 -0.01
CA ALA A 42 -3.55 0.73 0.20
C ALA A 42 -2.69 0.03 1.26
N ARG A 43 -1.35 0.15 1.15
CA ARG A 43 -0.40 -0.34 2.16
C ARG A 43 -0.73 0.18 3.57
N ALA A 44 -0.99 1.49 3.70
CA ALA A 44 -1.36 2.08 4.98
C ALA A 44 -2.71 1.53 5.53
N GLY A 45 -3.68 1.30 4.65
CA GLY A 45 -4.96 0.68 5.01
C GLY A 45 -4.79 -0.73 5.58
N PHE A 46 -3.99 -1.58 4.93
CA PHE A 46 -3.69 -2.91 5.44
C PHE A 46 -2.90 -2.88 6.75
N ALA A 47 -1.96 -1.95 6.90
CA ALA A 47 -1.23 -1.77 8.16
C ALA A 47 -2.18 -1.40 9.32
N SER A 48 -3.13 -0.50 9.07
CA SER A 48 -4.16 -0.17 10.06
C SER A 48 -4.99 -1.39 10.45
N ASN A 49 -5.36 -2.23 9.48
CA ASN A 49 -6.11 -3.46 9.75
C ASN A 49 -5.31 -4.45 10.62
N VAL A 50 -4.01 -4.62 10.35
CA VAL A 50 -3.12 -5.43 11.20
C VAL A 50 -3.11 -4.92 12.64
N THR A 51 -2.97 -3.61 12.84
CA THR A 51 -3.01 -3.00 14.18
C THR A 51 -4.32 -3.27 14.91
N VAL A 52 -5.45 -3.21 14.21
CA VAL A 52 -6.76 -3.55 14.78
C VAL A 52 -6.79 -5.02 15.23
N LYS A 53 -6.30 -5.95 14.39
CA LYS A 53 -6.27 -7.37 14.72
C LYS A 53 -5.36 -7.70 15.89
N ILE A 54 -4.19 -7.05 15.96
CA ILE A 54 -3.28 -7.17 17.11
C ILE A 54 -4.01 -6.74 18.38
N ARG A 55 -4.66 -5.57 18.37
CA ARG A 55 -5.38 -5.05 19.54
C ARG A 55 -6.50 -5.98 19.99
N GLU A 56 -7.33 -6.45 19.06
CA GLU A 56 -8.41 -7.40 19.35
C GLU A 56 -7.90 -8.66 20.07
N ILE A 57 -6.74 -9.18 19.66
CA ILE A 57 -6.15 -10.38 20.29
C ILE A 57 -5.54 -10.03 21.65
N THR A 58 -4.77 -8.94 21.74
CA THR A 58 -4.13 -8.52 23.00
C THR A 58 -5.14 -8.32 24.13
N GLU A 59 -6.33 -7.78 23.84
CA GLU A 59 -7.42 -7.62 24.82
C GLU A 59 -7.93 -8.98 25.36
N LEU A 60 -7.86 -10.04 24.55
CA LEU A 60 -8.31 -11.39 24.92
C LEU A 60 -7.28 -12.19 25.74
N LEU A 61 -6.00 -11.81 25.70
CA LEU A 61 -4.92 -12.52 26.41
C LEU A 61 -5.00 -12.41 27.95
N THR A 62 -6.01 -11.72 28.48
CA THR A 62 -6.22 -11.57 29.92
C THR A 62 -6.92 -12.77 30.56
N ASP A 63 -7.64 -13.58 29.78
CA ASP A 63 -8.44 -14.71 30.28
C ASP A 63 -8.19 -15.98 29.47
N GLY A 64 -7.67 -17.03 30.12
CA GLY A 64 -7.39 -18.32 29.50
C GLY A 64 -8.62 -19.02 28.90
N ARG A 65 -9.85 -18.64 29.31
CA ARG A 65 -11.08 -19.14 28.69
C ARG A 65 -11.23 -18.69 27.23
N ASN A 66 -10.52 -17.64 26.81
CA ASN A 66 -10.55 -17.12 25.46
C ASN A 66 -9.65 -17.90 24.48
N LEU A 67 -9.02 -18.99 24.91
CA LEU A 67 -8.04 -19.74 24.09
C LEU A 67 -8.55 -20.07 22.68
N SER A 68 -9.79 -20.55 22.56
CA SER A 68 -10.40 -20.89 21.26
C SER A 68 -10.54 -19.64 20.37
N THR A 69 -11.05 -18.54 20.93
CA THR A 69 -11.23 -17.27 20.21
C THR A 69 -9.89 -16.65 19.81
N VAL A 70 -8.86 -16.75 20.64
CA VAL A 70 -7.51 -16.29 20.32
C VAL A 70 -6.94 -17.07 19.13
N LYS A 71 -7.08 -18.39 19.10
CA LYS A 71 -6.65 -19.24 17.97
C LYS A 71 -7.33 -18.83 16.67
N GLU A 72 -8.66 -18.66 16.69
CA GLU A 72 -9.42 -18.22 15.52
C GLU A 72 -8.97 -16.84 15.02
N LYS A 73 -8.90 -15.85 15.92
CA LYS A 73 -8.50 -14.49 15.56
C LYS A 73 -7.06 -14.41 15.08
N LEU A 74 -6.15 -15.24 15.60
CA LEU A 74 -4.76 -15.28 15.16
C LEU A 74 -4.65 -15.63 13.68
N VAL A 75 -5.48 -16.55 13.16
CA VAL A 75 -5.55 -16.85 11.72
C VAL A 75 -5.89 -15.58 10.93
N HIS A 76 -6.87 -14.81 11.37
CA HIS A 76 -7.24 -13.55 10.72
C HIS A 76 -6.14 -12.48 10.80
N ALA A 77 -5.39 -12.42 11.90
CA ALA A 77 -4.26 -11.52 12.04
C ALA A 77 -3.12 -11.88 11.07
N VAL A 78 -2.82 -13.17 10.91
CA VAL A 78 -1.83 -13.66 9.93
C VAL A 78 -2.26 -13.31 8.51
N ILE A 79 -3.50 -13.59 8.13
CA ILE A 79 -4.04 -13.22 6.80
C ILE A 79 -3.96 -11.70 6.58
N ALA A 80 -4.27 -10.90 7.59
CA ALA A 80 -4.15 -9.44 7.48
C ALA A 80 -2.70 -8.99 7.26
N PHE A 81 -1.75 -9.64 7.93
CA PHE A 81 -0.32 -9.35 7.77
C PHE A 81 0.22 -9.78 6.40
N ASP A 82 -0.23 -10.92 5.87
CA ASP A 82 0.11 -11.34 4.50
C ASP A 82 -0.40 -10.34 3.46
N ARG A 83 -1.62 -9.82 3.62
CA ARG A 83 -2.14 -8.74 2.74
C ARG A 83 -1.33 -7.45 2.85
N LEU A 84 -0.86 -7.10 4.04
CA LEU A 84 0.06 -5.96 4.22
C LEU A 84 1.38 -6.22 3.48
N LYS A 85 1.93 -7.42 3.58
CA LYS A 85 3.16 -7.84 2.90
C LYS A 85 3.02 -7.69 1.39
N GLU A 86 1.95 -8.23 0.81
CA GLU A 86 1.64 -8.11 -0.62
C GLU A 86 1.55 -6.65 -1.06
N ALA A 87 0.75 -5.83 -0.35
CA ALA A 87 0.60 -4.42 -0.67
C ALA A 87 1.91 -3.63 -0.51
N HIS A 88 2.75 -4.02 0.46
CA HIS A 88 4.06 -3.41 0.65
C HIS A 88 4.98 -3.70 -0.54
N PHE A 89 5.08 -4.95 -1.00
CA PHE A 89 5.93 -5.31 -2.13
C PHE A 89 5.40 -4.75 -3.46
N ASP A 90 4.08 -4.69 -3.65
CA ASP A 90 3.47 -4.04 -4.82
C ASP A 90 3.80 -2.54 -4.87
N TYR A 91 3.77 -1.85 -3.73
CA TYR A 91 4.22 -0.46 -3.61
C TYR A 91 5.74 -0.34 -3.85
N TRP A 92 6.55 -1.15 -3.17
CA TRP A 92 8.01 -1.08 -3.24
C TRP A 92 8.51 -1.29 -4.67
N SER A 93 7.90 -2.19 -5.45
CA SER A 93 8.28 -2.43 -6.85
C SER A 93 8.24 -1.18 -7.75
N GLU A 94 7.42 -0.18 -7.40
CA GLU A 94 7.22 1.07 -8.14
C GLU A 94 8.14 2.22 -7.69
N VAL A 95 8.70 2.11 -6.48
CA VAL A 95 9.62 3.08 -5.90
C VAL A 95 10.98 2.92 -6.58
N LYS A 96 11.54 4.02 -7.09
CA LYS A 96 12.79 4.00 -7.87
C LYS A 96 13.88 4.90 -7.29
N ASP A 97 13.54 5.85 -6.43
CA ASP A 97 14.51 6.70 -5.77
C ASP A 97 15.14 5.99 -4.56
N ALA A 98 16.42 6.28 -4.31
CA ALA A 98 17.19 5.62 -3.26
C ALA A 98 16.59 5.86 -1.86
N SER A 99 16.09 7.08 -1.60
CA SER A 99 15.43 7.43 -0.33
C SER A 99 14.18 6.59 -0.07
N GLY A 100 13.31 6.44 -1.07
CA GLY A 100 12.10 5.65 -0.96
C GLY A 100 12.38 4.16 -0.83
N ILE A 101 13.43 3.65 -1.49
CA ILE A 101 13.87 2.25 -1.34
C ILE A 101 14.35 2.00 0.09
N ALA A 102 15.13 2.92 0.67
CA ALA A 102 15.55 2.84 2.07
C ALA A 102 14.34 2.92 3.03
N GLU A 103 13.42 3.88 2.83
CA GLU A 103 12.16 3.99 3.60
C GLU A 103 11.39 2.66 3.58
N CYS A 104 11.25 2.03 2.40
CA CYS A 104 10.54 0.77 2.27
C CYS A 104 11.21 -0.35 3.06
N ARG A 105 12.54 -0.47 2.97
CA ARG A 105 13.30 -1.47 3.72
C ARG A 105 13.11 -1.30 5.22
N ASP A 106 13.35 -0.09 5.74
CA ASP A 106 13.28 0.20 7.17
C ASP A 106 11.85 0.00 7.70
N TYR A 107 10.86 0.43 6.92
CA TYR A 107 9.45 0.16 7.22
C TYR A 107 9.18 -1.34 7.32
N TRP A 108 9.64 -2.13 6.34
CA TRP A 108 9.37 -3.57 6.32
C TRP A 108 10.02 -4.31 7.48
N VAL A 109 11.29 -4.00 7.78
CA VAL A 109 12.01 -4.55 8.94
C VAL A 109 11.20 -4.33 10.22
N LYS A 110 10.79 -3.08 10.47
CA LYS A 110 10.01 -2.73 11.66
C LYS A 110 8.65 -3.45 11.72
N GLN A 111 7.92 -3.54 10.60
CA GLN A 111 6.64 -4.25 10.59
C GLN A 111 6.81 -5.74 10.88
N ASN A 112 7.84 -6.36 10.30
CA ASN A 112 8.12 -7.79 10.47
C ASN A 112 8.57 -8.11 11.89
N GLU A 113 9.44 -7.30 12.48
CA GLU A 113 9.86 -7.42 13.88
C GLU A 113 8.67 -7.27 14.84
N ASN A 114 7.86 -6.22 14.66
CA ASN A 114 6.69 -5.98 15.52
C ASN A 114 5.68 -7.13 15.45
N PHE A 115 5.36 -7.61 14.24
CA PHE A 115 4.42 -8.71 14.08
C PHE A 115 5.00 -10.04 14.60
N GLY A 116 6.30 -10.27 14.41
CA GLY A 116 7.00 -11.42 14.98
C GLY A 116 6.96 -11.44 16.51
N ALA A 117 7.24 -10.31 17.15
CA ALA A 117 7.16 -10.17 18.60
C ALA A 117 5.73 -10.40 19.12
N PHE A 118 4.74 -9.81 18.44
CA PHE A 118 3.32 -10.07 18.74
C PHE A 118 2.98 -11.56 18.62
N ARG A 119 3.43 -12.22 17.54
CA ARG A 119 3.16 -13.64 17.31
C ARG A 119 3.74 -14.50 18.42
N GLN A 120 4.99 -14.25 18.79
CA GLN A 120 5.63 -14.96 19.89
C GLN A 120 4.87 -14.80 21.21
N GLN A 121 4.43 -13.57 21.54
CA GLN A 121 3.64 -13.31 22.73
C GLN A 121 2.34 -14.13 22.77
N VAL A 122 1.64 -14.23 21.64
CA VAL A 122 0.40 -15.01 21.55
C VAL A 122 0.68 -16.50 21.68
N ASP A 123 1.72 -17.00 21.02
CA ASP A 123 2.11 -18.42 21.07
C ASP A 123 2.52 -18.84 22.49
N ASP A 124 3.32 -18.02 23.19
CA ASP A 124 3.70 -18.25 24.59
C ASP A 124 2.49 -18.28 25.52
N TRP A 125 1.55 -17.35 25.32
CA TRP A 125 0.31 -17.30 26.09
C TRP A 125 -0.56 -18.54 25.87
N MET A 126 -0.71 -18.99 24.62
CA MET A 126 -1.49 -20.18 24.28
C MET A 126 -0.90 -21.43 24.95
N ALA A 127 0.41 -21.60 24.92
CA ALA A 127 1.09 -22.73 25.58
C ALA A 127 0.80 -22.77 27.09
N LEU A 128 0.83 -21.61 27.76
CA LEU A 128 0.50 -21.51 29.18
C LEU A 128 -0.98 -21.80 29.48
N ALA A 129 -1.88 -21.32 28.63
CA ALA A 129 -3.31 -21.57 28.77
C ALA A 129 -3.66 -23.06 28.61
N GLU A 130 -3.03 -23.73 27.64
CA GLU A 130 -3.20 -25.17 27.39
C GLU A 130 -2.70 -26.02 28.56
N LEU A 131 -1.51 -25.72 29.07
CA LEU A 131 -0.96 -26.39 30.26
C LEU A 131 -1.94 -26.27 31.44
N ARG A 132 -2.46 -25.07 31.71
CA ARG A 132 -3.43 -24.83 32.81
C ARG A 132 -4.74 -25.58 32.63
N SER A 133 -5.16 -25.81 31.39
CA SER A 133 -6.36 -26.60 31.09
C SER A 133 -6.11 -28.10 31.32
N SER A 134 -4.91 -28.59 31.03
CA SER A 134 -4.53 -30.00 31.23
C SER A 134 -4.43 -30.41 32.70
N TYR A 135 -4.11 -29.49 33.62
CA TYR A 135 -4.08 -29.79 35.06
C TYR A 135 -5.44 -29.69 35.77
N LYS A 136 -6.47 -29.20 35.06
CA LYS A 136 -7.83 -29.05 35.60
C LYS A 136 -8.81 -30.14 35.13
N SER A 137 -8.37 -31.01 34.22
CA SER A 137 -9.13 -32.16 33.73
C SER A 137 -8.67 -33.45 34.39
#